data_AF-A0A257PYI9-F1
#
_entry.id   AF-A0A257PYI9-F1
#
_cell.length_a   1.000
_cell.length_b   1.000
_cell.length_c   1.000
_cell.angle_alpha   90.00
_cell.angle_beta   90.00
_cell.angle_gamma   90.00
#
_symmetry.space_group_name_H-M   'P 1'
#
loop_
_entity.id
_entity.type
_entity.pdbx_description
1 polymer ?
#
loop_
_entity_poly.entity_id
_entity_poly.type
_entity_poly.pdbx_seq_one_letter_code
_entity_poly.pdbx_strand_id
1 'polypeptide(L)'
;LYAAPVMAAVRAGVPVVGVNLPQGQMRATMQQPQWDGSVPPAVRQRILDDVAESHCGLLPASQLPAMARIQFARDDSMAAHSLTLTRPGKTVALLTGSFHADRTLGIALHLAAHAARTPPGMPRPVRVFSLLLQGLAPDTQAELPAGYDAVWFTPGTPPVDHCAELRAQLQKR
;
A
#
# COMPACT_ATOMS: atom_id res chain seq x y z
N LEU A 1 9.08 -5.76 -13.38
CA LEU A 1 9.36 -5.63 -11.93
C LEU A 1 8.91 -6.87 -11.14
N TYR A 2 7.63 -7.28 -11.16
CA TYR A 2 7.14 -8.36 -10.28
C TYR A 2 7.39 -9.81 -10.74
N ALA A 3 7.69 -10.05 -12.03
CA ALA A 3 7.80 -11.41 -12.56
C ALA A 3 8.86 -12.26 -11.83
N ALA A 4 10.06 -11.73 -11.60
CA ALA A 4 11.15 -12.46 -10.96
C ALA A 4 10.81 -12.93 -9.52
N PRO A 5 10.42 -12.04 -8.58
CA PRO A 5 10.11 -12.47 -7.22
C PRO A 5 8.87 -13.39 -7.15
N VAL A 6 7.85 -13.15 -7.97
CA VAL A 6 6.67 -14.02 -8.04
C VAL A 6 7.04 -15.43 -8.53
N MET A 7 7.82 -15.51 -9.63
CA MET A 7 8.23 -16.82 -10.18
C MET A 7 9.25 -17.54 -9.30
N ALA A 8 9.99 -16.83 -8.44
CA ALA A 8 10.81 -17.47 -7.42
C ALA A 8 9.93 -18.18 -6.37
N ALA A 9 8.88 -17.51 -5.88
CA ALA A 9 7.91 -18.10 -4.95
C ALA A 9 7.21 -19.33 -5.56
N VAL A 10 6.71 -19.21 -6.79
CA VAL A 10 6.05 -20.31 -7.51
C VAL A 10 6.97 -21.53 -7.65
N ARG A 11 8.23 -21.32 -8.07
CA ARG A 11 9.22 -22.40 -8.22
C ARG A 11 9.59 -23.06 -6.89
N ALA A 12 9.53 -22.31 -5.79
CA ALA A 12 9.73 -22.82 -4.44
C ALA A 12 8.48 -23.50 -3.83
N GLY A 13 7.37 -23.58 -4.57
CA GLY A 13 6.10 -24.14 -4.07
C GLY A 13 5.42 -23.26 -3.02
N VAL A 14 5.77 -21.97 -2.93
CA VAL A 14 5.12 -21.01 -2.04
C VAL A 14 3.84 -20.49 -2.72
N PRO A 15 2.65 -20.59 -2.09
CA PRO A 15 1.42 -20.07 -2.67
C PRO A 15 1.50 -18.56 -2.92
N VAL A 16 1.13 -18.14 -4.15
CA VAL A 16 1.02 -16.73 -4.53
C VAL A 16 -0.44 -16.38 -4.68
N VAL A 17 -0.90 -15.37 -3.94
CA VAL A 17 -2.31 -14.97 -3.89
C VAL A 17 -2.45 -13.45 -3.98
N GLY A 18 -3.48 -13.00 -4.69
CA GLY A 18 -3.84 -11.59 -4.75
C GLY A 18 -4.64 -11.21 -3.52
N VAL A 19 -4.21 -10.15 -2.83
CA VAL A 19 -4.83 -9.68 -1.57
C VAL A 19 -5.35 -8.25 -1.64
N ASN A 20 -5.25 -7.62 -2.81
CA ASN A 20 -5.69 -6.26 -3.05
C ASN A 20 -7.23 -6.18 -3.18
N LEU A 21 -7.78 -4.96 -3.03
CA LEU A 21 -9.18 -4.68 -3.32
C LEU A 21 -9.52 -5.07 -4.78
N PRO A 22 -10.53 -5.93 -5.02
CA PRO A 22 -10.90 -6.31 -6.38
C PRO A 22 -11.31 -5.10 -7.22
N GLN A 23 -10.91 -5.07 -8.49
CA GLN A 23 -11.20 -3.92 -9.37
C GLN A 23 -12.70 -3.59 -9.47
N GLY A 24 -13.56 -4.61 -9.52
CA GLY A 24 -15.01 -4.44 -9.57
C GLY A 24 -15.61 -3.75 -8.34
N GLN A 25 -14.88 -3.70 -7.21
CA GLN A 25 -15.33 -3.06 -5.99
C GLN A 25 -14.88 -1.59 -5.89
N MET A 26 -13.82 -1.18 -6.60
CA MET A 26 -13.21 0.15 -6.45
C MET A 26 -14.20 1.29 -6.67
N ARG A 27 -15.06 1.20 -7.69
CA ARG A 27 -16.06 2.24 -7.98
C ARG A 27 -17.10 2.37 -6.87
N ALA A 28 -17.54 1.26 -6.28
CA ALA A 28 -18.48 1.28 -5.16
C ALA A 28 -17.82 1.84 -3.90
N THR A 29 -16.55 1.50 -3.66
CA THR A 29 -15.75 2.00 -2.54
C THR A 29 -15.63 3.53 -2.51
N MET A 30 -15.59 4.19 -3.68
CA MET A 30 -15.58 5.66 -3.74
C MET A 30 -16.79 6.29 -3.01
N GLN A 31 -17.92 5.57 -2.94
CA GLN A 31 -19.18 6.04 -2.35
C GLN A 31 -19.38 5.57 -0.90
N GLN A 32 -18.35 5.02 -0.26
CA GLN A 32 -18.41 4.44 1.07
C GLN A 32 -17.76 5.37 2.11
N PRO A 33 -18.52 6.28 2.75
CA PRO A 33 -17.97 7.27 3.68
C PRO A 33 -17.40 6.66 4.96
N GLN A 34 -17.73 5.40 5.29
CA GLN A 34 -17.15 4.74 6.47
C GLN A 34 -15.62 4.66 6.41
N TRP A 35 -15.03 4.68 5.21
CA TRP A 35 -13.56 4.69 5.05
C TRP A 35 -12.94 6.01 5.50
N ASP A 36 -13.68 7.12 5.53
CA ASP A 36 -13.16 8.41 6.02
C ASP A 36 -12.78 8.36 7.51
N GLY A 37 -13.41 7.48 8.29
CA GLY A 37 -13.10 7.26 9.71
C GLY A 37 -12.24 6.02 9.99
N SER A 38 -11.71 5.36 8.94
CA SER A 38 -10.98 4.09 9.10
C SER A 38 -9.54 4.26 9.60
N VAL A 39 -9.00 5.48 9.51
CA VAL A 39 -7.65 5.85 9.95
C VAL A 39 -7.69 7.15 10.77
N PRO A 40 -6.64 7.46 11.57
CA PRO A 40 -6.57 8.73 12.28
C PRO A 40 -6.64 9.94 11.34
N PRO A 41 -7.21 11.09 11.78
CA PRO A 41 -7.38 12.28 10.92
C PRO A 41 -6.08 12.79 10.28
N ALA A 42 -4.96 12.74 10.99
CA ALA A 42 -3.66 13.15 10.46
C ALA A 42 -3.19 12.23 9.31
N VAL A 43 -3.39 10.92 9.43
CA VAL A 43 -3.10 9.95 8.37
C VAL A 43 -4.02 10.20 7.17
N ARG A 44 -5.31 10.45 7.42
CA ARG A 44 -6.25 10.76 6.35
C ARG A 44 -5.82 12.00 5.56
N GLN A 45 -5.41 13.07 6.25
CA GLN A 45 -4.94 14.28 5.58
C GLN A 45 -3.69 14.00 4.76
N ARG A 46 -2.71 13.28 5.33
CA ARG A 46 -1.51 12.89 4.61
C ARG A 46 -1.82 12.11 3.32
N ILE A 47 -2.74 11.16 3.36
CA ILE A 47 -3.14 10.39 2.18
C ILE A 47 -3.88 11.25 1.15
N LEU A 48 -4.67 12.25 1.57
CA LEU A 48 -5.27 13.21 0.63
C LEU A 48 -4.20 14.00 -0.13
N ASP A 49 -3.17 14.45 0.59
CA ASP A 49 -2.04 15.19 0.00
C ASP A 49 -1.23 14.29 -0.94
N ASP A 50 -0.89 13.06 -0.52
CA ASP A 50 -0.18 12.07 -1.33
C ASP A 50 -0.97 11.71 -2.59
N VAL A 51 -2.31 11.60 -2.50
CA VAL A 51 -3.19 11.37 -3.66
C VAL A 51 -3.13 12.56 -4.60
N ALA A 52 -3.22 13.79 -4.10
CA ALA A 52 -3.16 14.99 -4.94
C ALA A 52 -1.81 15.07 -5.68
N GLU A 53 -0.70 14.83 -4.96
CA GLU A 53 0.65 14.79 -5.52
C GLU A 53 0.82 13.68 -6.55
N SER A 54 0.36 12.46 -6.24
CA SER A 54 0.44 11.31 -7.16
C SER A 54 -0.38 11.50 -8.44
N HIS A 55 -1.35 12.43 -8.44
CA HIS A 55 -2.10 12.84 -9.62
C HIS A 55 -1.61 14.17 -10.21
N CYS A 56 -0.41 14.61 -9.82
CA CYS A 56 0.26 15.83 -10.31
C CYS A 56 -0.58 17.10 -10.15
N GLY A 57 -1.49 17.15 -9.16
CA GLY A 57 -2.45 18.23 -8.96
C GLY A 57 -3.55 18.33 -10.03
N LEU A 58 -3.64 17.37 -10.95
CA LEU A 58 -4.61 17.38 -12.06
C LEU A 58 -5.97 16.81 -11.64
N LEU A 59 -6.03 16.09 -10.53
CA LEU A 59 -7.27 15.54 -9.98
C LEU A 59 -8.05 16.66 -9.26
N PRO A 60 -9.34 16.90 -9.59
CA PRO A 60 -10.12 17.90 -8.88
C PRO A 60 -10.19 17.62 -7.38
N ALA A 61 -10.05 18.67 -6.56
CA ALA A 61 -10.04 18.53 -5.09
C ALA A 61 -11.27 17.78 -4.54
N SER A 62 -12.44 17.93 -5.18
CA SER A 62 -13.67 17.22 -4.83
C SER A 62 -13.60 15.70 -5.00
N GLN A 63 -12.64 15.19 -5.78
CA GLN A 63 -12.44 13.75 -6.00
C GLN A 63 -11.40 13.12 -5.08
N LEU A 64 -10.58 13.92 -4.37
CA LEU A 64 -9.55 13.41 -3.46
C LEU A 64 -10.12 12.49 -2.38
N PRO A 65 -11.25 12.81 -1.70
CA PRO A 65 -11.82 11.89 -0.71
C PRO A 65 -12.19 10.54 -1.32
N ALA A 66 -12.73 10.53 -2.55
CA ALA A 66 -13.14 9.31 -3.23
C ALA A 66 -11.94 8.38 -3.52
N MET A 67 -10.80 8.96 -3.94
CA MET A 67 -9.56 8.22 -4.16
C MET A 67 -8.92 7.74 -2.85
N ALA A 68 -8.92 8.57 -1.81
CA ALA A 68 -8.43 8.18 -0.49
C ALA A 68 -9.18 6.97 0.09
N ARG A 69 -10.52 6.93 -0.07
CA ARG A 69 -11.34 5.76 0.32
C ARG A 69 -10.89 4.47 -0.35
N ILE A 70 -10.47 4.53 -1.62
CA ILE A 70 -9.91 3.35 -2.31
C ILE A 70 -8.58 2.94 -1.67
N GLN A 71 -7.70 3.89 -1.35
CA GLN A 71 -6.42 3.57 -0.70
C GLN A 71 -6.65 2.87 0.65
N PHE A 72 -7.52 3.40 1.50
CA PHE A 72 -7.86 2.77 2.79
C PHE A 72 -8.49 1.38 2.63
N ALA A 73 -9.38 1.20 1.66
CA ALA A 73 -10.00 -0.09 1.41
C ALA A 73 -9.01 -1.12 0.82
N ARG A 74 -8.03 -0.69 0.03
CA ARG A 74 -6.93 -1.56 -0.43
C ARG A 74 -6.10 -2.02 0.75
N ASP A 75 -5.71 -1.10 1.63
CA ASP A 75 -4.91 -1.42 2.82
C ASP A 75 -5.66 -2.36 3.78
N ASP A 76 -6.96 -2.13 4.00
CA ASP A 76 -7.79 -3.03 4.78
C ASP A 76 -7.90 -4.42 4.13
N SER A 77 -8.12 -4.48 2.81
CA SER A 77 -8.21 -5.74 2.07
C SER A 77 -6.90 -6.54 2.18
N MET A 78 -5.75 -5.87 2.01
CA MET A 78 -4.45 -6.50 2.14
C MET A 78 -4.19 -6.97 3.57
N ALA A 79 -4.55 -6.17 4.59
CA ALA A 79 -4.43 -6.54 5.99
C ALA A 79 -5.31 -7.76 6.34
N ALA A 80 -6.60 -7.70 6.01
CA ALA A 80 -7.57 -8.75 6.32
C ALA A 80 -7.17 -10.09 5.69
N HIS A 81 -6.84 -10.11 4.40
CA HIS A 81 -6.42 -11.33 3.72
C HIS A 81 -5.05 -11.84 4.23
N SER A 82 -4.10 -10.96 4.54
CA SER A 82 -2.81 -11.40 5.09
C SER A 82 -2.98 -12.10 6.44
N LEU A 83 -3.93 -11.64 7.27
CA LEU A 83 -4.26 -12.29 8.54
C LEU A 83 -4.85 -13.69 8.33
N THR A 84 -5.70 -13.92 7.32
CA THR A 84 -6.28 -15.26 7.06
C THR A 84 -5.24 -16.25 6.52
N LEU A 85 -4.16 -15.75 5.92
CA LEU A 85 -3.06 -16.56 5.38
C LEU A 85 -2.00 -16.91 6.44
N THR A 86 -2.03 -16.24 7.60
CA THR A 86 -1.04 -16.43 8.65
C THR A 86 -1.19 -17.81 9.29
N ARG A 87 -0.07 -18.53 9.45
CA ARG A 87 -0.01 -19.87 10.07
C ARG A 87 1.18 -19.95 11.04
N PRO A 88 1.07 -20.73 12.14
CA PRO A 88 2.20 -20.95 13.04
C PRO A 88 3.45 -21.44 12.30
N GLY A 89 4.61 -20.85 12.63
CA GLY A 89 5.89 -21.21 12.02
C GLY A 89 6.05 -20.82 10.54
N LYS A 90 5.14 -20.01 9.98
CA LYS A 90 5.21 -19.49 8.61
C LYS A 90 5.13 -17.97 8.59
N THR A 91 5.63 -17.38 7.52
CA THR A 91 5.61 -15.93 7.29
C THR A 91 4.82 -15.65 6.03
N VAL A 92 3.93 -14.66 6.10
CA VAL A 92 3.28 -14.07 4.92
C VAL A 92 4.17 -12.93 4.43
N ALA A 93 4.63 -13.01 3.19
CA ALA A 93 5.39 -11.95 2.54
C ALA A 93 4.49 -11.21 1.55
N LEU A 94 4.39 -9.89 1.69
CA LEU A 94 3.58 -9.05 0.81
C LEU A 94 4.47 -8.14 -0.03
N LEU A 95 4.29 -8.21 -1.35
CA LEU A 95 4.90 -7.27 -2.30
C LEU A 95 3.87 -6.20 -2.63
N THR A 96 4.15 -4.95 -2.26
CA THR A 96 3.23 -3.82 -2.45
C THR A 96 3.99 -2.53 -2.75
N GLY A 97 3.27 -1.44 -3.02
CA GLY A 97 3.84 -0.10 -3.15
C GLY A 97 4.30 0.46 -1.80
N SER A 98 5.24 1.40 -1.81
CA SER A 98 5.84 2.00 -0.61
C SER A 98 4.78 2.54 0.36
N PHE A 99 3.83 3.33 -0.12
CA PHE A 99 2.75 3.89 0.71
C PHE A 99 1.97 2.83 1.51
N HIS A 100 1.71 1.67 0.90
CA HIS A 100 1.01 0.57 1.56
C HIS A 100 1.87 -0.14 2.60
N ALA A 101 3.18 -0.19 2.39
CA ALA A 101 4.15 -0.80 3.30
C ALA A 101 4.54 0.13 4.48
N ASP A 102 4.30 1.44 4.37
CA ASP A 102 4.58 2.40 5.44
C ASP A 102 3.79 2.05 6.71
N ARG A 103 4.50 1.85 7.82
CA ARG A 103 3.95 1.46 9.12
C ARG A 103 3.06 2.52 9.75
N THR A 104 3.18 3.76 9.30
CA THR A 104 2.48 4.92 9.85
C THR A 104 1.26 5.33 9.03
N LEU A 105 1.10 4.78 7.82
CA LEU A 105 0.05 5.20 6.87
C LEU A 105 -0.79 4.04 6.31
N GLY A 106 -0.16 2.92 5.95
CA GLY A 106 -0.80 1.89 5.14
C GLY A 106 -1.32 0.69 5.93
N ILE A 107 -0.99 -0.49 5.44
CA ILE A 107 -1.50 -1.80 5.90
C ILE A 107 -1.35 -2.01 7.41
N ALA A 108 -0.27 -1.50 8.01
CA ALA A 108 0.01 -1.68 9.43
C ALA A 108 -1.10 -1.10 10.33
N LEU A 109 -1.72 0.01 9.94
CA LEU A 109 -2.83 0.60 10.69
C LEU A 109 -4.06 -0.31 10.68
N HIS A 110 -4.35 -0.92 9.53
CA HIS A 110 -5.47 -1.83 9.38
C HIS A 110 -5.21 -3.16 10.11
N LEU A 111 -3.98 -3.68 10.07
CA LEU A 111 -3.59 -4.84 10.88
C LEU A 111 -3.81 -4.59 12.39
N ALA A 112 -3.44 -3.41 12.88
CA ALA A 112 -3.68 -3.02 14.27
C ALA A 112 -5.19 -2.92 14.58
N ALA A 113 -5.98 -2.35 13.67
CA ALA A 113 -7.44 -2.27 13.81
C ALA A 113 -8.10 -3.66 13.85
N HIS A 114 -7.67 -4.60 13.01
CA HIS A 114 -8.12 -6.00 13.04
C HIS A 114 -7.70 -6.72 14.32
N ALA A 115 -6.48 -6.46 14.81
CA ALA A 115 -6.00 -7.00 16.08
C ALA A 115 -6.84 -6.49 17.26
N ALA A 116 -7.16 -5.19 17.30
CA ALA A 116 -7.99 -4.60 18.35
C ALA A 116 -9.44 -5.17 18.37
N ARG A 117 -9.95 -5.63 17.22
CA ARG A 117 -11.26 -6.31 17.11
C ARG A 117 -11.22 -7.80 17.44
N THR A 118 -10.03 -8.38 17.63
CA THR A 118 -9.90 -9.81 17.92
C THR A 118 -10.25 -10.10 19.38
N PRO A 119 -11.14 -11.06 19.68
CA PRO A 119 -11.48 -11.41 21.05
C PRO A 119 -10.25 -11.83 21.87
N PRO A 120 -10.19 -11.48 23.17
CA PRO A 120 -9.16 -11.95 24.07
C PRO A 120 -9.05 -13.49 24.05
N GLY A 121 -7.82 -14.02 24.07
CA GLY A 121 -7.56 -15.47 24.07
C GLY A 121 -7.46 -16.12 22.69
N MET A 122 -7.73 -15.40 21.59
CA MET A 122 -7.37 -15.88 20.25
C MET A 122 -5.90 -15.54 19.93
N PRO A 123 -5.06 -16.51 19.56
CA PRO A 123 -3.68 -16.25 19.19
C PRO A 123 -3.62 -15.48 17.87
N ARG A 124 -3.32 -14.18 17.92
CA ARG A 124 -3.00 -13.35 16.74
C ARG A 124 -1.94 -12.25 16.96
N PRO A 125 -0.91 -12.37 17.82
CA PRO A 125 0.18 -11.42 17.75
C PRO A 125 0.96 -11.65 16.44
N VAL A 126 0.58 -10.95 15.37
CA VAL A 126 1.35 -10.92 14.13
C VAL A 126 2.40 -9.84 14.26
N ARG A 127 3.66 -10.24 14.24
CA ARG A 127 4.77 -9.29 14.14
C ARG A 127 4.86 -8.84 12.68
N VAL A 128 4.82 -7.53 12.49
CA VAL A 128 4.96 -6.90 11.18
C VAL A 128 6.38 -6.39 11.06
N PHE A 129 7.03 -6.69 9.93
CA PHE A 129 8.31 -6.12 9.52
C PHE A 129 8.14 -5.52 8.12
N SER A 130 8.48 -4.24 7.97
CA SER A 130 8.36 -3.51 6.71
C SER A 130 9.74 -3.18 6.14
N LEU A 131 9.95 -3.60 4.90
CA LEU A 131 11.17 -3.36 4.13
C LEU A 131 10.84 -2.51 2.92
N LEU A 132 11.49 -1.34 2.80
CA LEU A 132 11.45 -0.53 1.59
C LEU A 132 12.59 -0.92 0.65
N LEU A 133 12.26 -1.21 -0.60
CA LEU A 133 13.25 -1.27 -1.69
C LEU A 133 13.26 0.11 -2.38
N GLN A 134 14.37 0.83 -2.26
CA GLN A 134 14.48 2.20 -2.80
C GLN A 134 15.56 2.27 -3.88
N GLY A 135 15.18 2.74 -5.07
CA GLY A 135 16.12 3.05 -6.14
C GLY A 135 16.86 4.36 -5.84
N LEU A 136 18.19 4.36 -5.98
CA LEU A 136 19.02 5.57 -5.89
C LEU A 136 19.71 5.83 -7.21
N ALA A 137 19.70 7.09 -7.65
CA ALA A 137 20.57 7.52 -8.74
C ALA A 137 22.04 7.55 -8.25
N PRO A 138 23.03 7.38 -9.14
CA PRO A 138 24.44 7.25 -8.77
C PRO A 138 24.97 8.36 -7.85
N ASP A 139 24.44 9.57 -7.97
CA ASP A 139 24.90 10.76 -7.24
C ASP A 139 23.92 11.23 -6.16
N THR A 140 22.92 10.40 -5.80
CA THR A 140 21.95 10.72 -4.76
C THR A 140 22.41 10.18 -3.41
N GLN A 141 22.50 11.04 -2.40
CA GLN A 141 22.75 10.61 -1.03
C GLN A 141 21.55 9.81 -0.52
N ALA A 142 21.83 8.67 0.10
CA ALA A 142 20.82 7.80 0.68
C ALA A 142 20.22 8.45 1.93
N GLU A 143 18.96 8.84 1.86
CA GLU A 143 18.18 9.24 3.03
C GLU A 143 17.36 8.04 3.51
N LEU A 144 17.29 7.87 4.84
CA LEU A 144 16.47 6.83 5.46
C LEU A 144 15.05 7.38 5.66
N PRO A 145 14.06 6.97 4.85
CA PRO A 145 12.67 7.34 5.09
C PRO A 145 12.18 6.79 6.43
N ALA A 146 11.36 7.59 7.10
CA ALA A 146 10.58 7.13 8.24
C ALA A 146 9.49 6.13 7.79
N GLY A 147 8.93 5.38 8.73
CA GLY A 147 7.79 4.48 8.47
C GLY A 147 8.17 3.06 8.04
N TYR A 148 9.45 2.71 7.95
CA TYR A 148 9.91 1.36 7.60
C TYR A 148 10.84 0.80 8.69
N ASP A 149 10.89 -0.52 8.85
CA ASP A 149 11.80 -1.17 9.79
C ASP A 149 13.21 -1.33 9.18
N ALA A 150 13.30 -1.39 7.85
CA ALA A 150 14.55 -1.39 7.10
C ALA A 150 14.37 -0.82 5.70
N VAL A 151 15.48 -0.36 5.12
CA VAL A 151 15.55 0.14 3.75
C VAL A 151 16.69 -0.59 3.04
N TRP A 152 16.43 -1.10 1.85
CA TRP A 152 17.42 -1.67 0.96
C TRP A 152 17.54 -0.80 -0.27
N PHE A 153 18.71 -0.19 -0.45
CA PHE A 153 18.99 0.64 -1.61
C PHE A 153 19.40 -0.21 -2.82
N THR A 154 18.87 0.15 -3.97
CA THR A 154 19.09 -0.53 -5.25
C THR A 154 19.46 0.52 -6.32
N PRO A 155 20.09 0.13 -7.43
CA PRO A 155 20.24 1.03 -8.56
C PRO A 155 18.87 1.57 -9.02
N GLY A 156 18.78 2.89 -9.19
CA GLY A 156 17.57 3.53 -9.71
C GLY A 156 17.19 3.02 -11.10
N THR A 157 15.88 2.90 -11.34
CA THR A 157 15.37 2.73 -12.71
C THR A 157 15.43 4.05 -13.47
N PRO A 158 15.52 4.04 -14.81
CA PRO A 158 15.43 5.26 -15.60
C PRO A 158 14.18 6.07 -15.22
N PRO A 159 14.29 7.40 -15.10
CA PRO A 159 13.16 8.25 -14.74
C PRO A 159 12.06 8.17 -15.81
N VAL A 160 10.81 8.14 -15.35
CA VAL A 160 9.62 8.17 -16.21
C VAL A 160 8.79 9.38 -15.82
N ASP A 161 8.43 10.22 -16.78
CA ASP A 161 7.54 11.36 -16.54
C ASP A 161 6.07 10.91 -16.53
N HIS A 162 5.66 10.37 -15.38
CA HIS A 162 4.28 9.94 -15.14
C HIS A 162 3.28 11.10 -15.23
N CYS A 163 3.70 12.33 -14.94
CA CYS A 163 2.82 13.50 -15.02
C CYS A 163 2.52 13.89 -16.47
N ALA A 164 3.51 13.89 -17.36
CA ALA A 164 3.28 14.14 -18.78
C ALA A 164 2.35 13.08 -19.40
N GLU A 165 2.56 11.81 -19.06
CA GLU A 165 1.69 10.73 -19.52
C GLU A 165 0.24 10.94 -19.06
N LEU A 166 0.03 11.25 -17.78
CA LEU A 166 -1.30 11.50 -17.22
C LEU A 166 -1.98 12.71 -17.89
N ARG A 167 -1.26 13.81 -18.10
CA ARG A 167 -1.79 14.99 -18.82
C ARG A 167 -2.28 14.62 -20.23
N ALA A 168 -1.47 13.86 -20.97
CA ALA A 168 -1.82 13.43 -22.31
C ALA A 168 -3.05 12.51 -22.34
N GLN A 169 -3.23 11.66 -21.33
CA GLN A 169 -4.42 10.80 -21.21
C GLN A 169 -5.69 11.62 -20.93
N LEU A 170 -5.61 12.65 -20.08
CA LEU A 170 -6.75 13.51 -19.75
C LEU A 170 -7.18 14.39 -20.93
N GLN A 171 -6.25 14.83 -21.78
CA GLN A 171 -6.55 15.62 -22.98
C GLN A 171 -7.19 14.81 -24.12
N LYS A 172 -7.10 13.48 -24.08
CA LYS A 172 -7.70 12.57 -25.07
C LYS A 172 -9.14 12.16 -24.72
N ARG A 173 -9.66 12.59 -23.56
CA ARG A 173 -11.02 12.30 -23.08
C ARG A 173 -11.93 13.49 -23.30
#